data_AF-A0A944HFD9-F1
#
_entry.id   AF-A0A944HFD9-F1
#
_cell.length_a   1.000
_cell.length_b   1.000
_cell.length_c   1.000
_cell.angle_alpha   90.00
_cell.angle_beta   90.00
_cell.angle_gamma   90.00
#
_symmetry.space_group_name_H-M   'P 1'
#
loop_
_entity.id
_entity.type
_entity.pdbx_description
1 polymer ?
#
loop_
_entity_poly.entity_id
_entity_poly.type
_entity_poly.pdbx_seq_one_letter_code
_entity_poly.pdbx_strand_id
1 'polypeptide(L)'
;MPEKRLREDDCTGTARSIPRFRRRLFMLVKTLIAAGVALATSQAHALQILDYGWEDGVGTILGSFGNLADATNVSGPQSGSDGDSSYGVSGARSGSRFLHVAEAPLSGTPQAYLAFVTGLQAGDLVSASFWGYDSSAGTNPSLRIWGHYADAADINSYVKSAGGSNTYTDGSGWSELSNTWTFDGGATDGLVIEARLYSMTVGGNDRTDFWIDDLRISAPDHATIQFAAAVPEPESYALMLAGLGMMGVIARRRSRR
;
A
#
# COMPACT_ATOMS: atom_id res chain seq x y z
N MET A 1 73.54 -5.16 -37.26
CA MET A 1 73.91 -5.13 -38.70
C MET A 1 72.75 -4.51 -39.49
N PRO A 2 73.02 -3.78 -40.60
CA PRO A 2 72.70 -2.36 -40.67
C PRO A 2 71.70 -1.94 -41.79
N GLU A 3 71.23 -0.69 -41.68
CA GLU A 3 71.12 0.34 -42.75
C GLU A 3 70.35 0.08 -44.09
N LYS A 4 69.32 0.90 -44.35
CA LYS A 4 69.18 1.91 -45.45
C LYS A 4 67.69 2.29 -45.61
N ARG A 5 67.23 3.52 -45.30
CA ARG A 5 67.35 4.84 -45.99
C ARG A 5 66.49 4.88 -47.28
N LEU A 6 65.26 5.42 -47.23
CA LEU A 6 64.80 6.84 -47.37
C LEU A 6 64.92 7.44 -48.78
N ARG A 7 63.82 8.10 -49.20
CA ARG A 7 63.64 9.37 -49.96
C ARG A 7 62.34 9.28 -50.78
N GLU A 8 61.51 10.30 -51.01
CA GLU A 8 61.59 11.78 -50.97
C GLU A 8 60.13 12.28 -51.16
N ASP A 9 59.63 13.34 -50.48
CA ASP A 9 59.36 14.70 -51.02
C ASP A 9 57.91 15.11 -50.62
N ASP A 10 57.46 16.35 -50.39
CA ASP A 10 58.07 17.68 -50.33
C ASP A 10 57.05 18.70 -49.71
N CYS A 11 57.61 19.76 -49.12
CA CYS A 11 57.21 21.14 -48.74
C CYS A 11 55.75 21.67 -48.83
N THR A 12 55.13 22.13 -47.72
CA THR A 12 55.06 23.51 -47.11
C THR A 12 54.10 24.54 -47.75
N GLY A 13 53.31 25.25 -46.92
CA GLY A 13 53.03 26.69 -47.18
C GLY A 13 51.68 27.30 -46.72
N THR A 14 51.65 27.81 -45.47
CA THR A 14 51.14 29.14 -45.01
C THR A 14 49.75 29.71 -45.32
N ALA A 15 49.13 30.23 -44.25
CA ALA A 15 47.83 30.92 -44.14
C ALA A 15 47.76 32.36 -44.71
N ARG A 16 46.56 32.83 -45.10
CA ARG A 16 46.13 34.26 -45.03
C ARG A 16 44.61 34.50 -45.20
N SER A 17 44.10 35.30 -44.26
CA SER A 17 43.01 36.31 -44.29
C SER A 17 41.65 36.07 -44.99
N ILE A 18 40.59 36.27 -44.20
CA ILE A 18 39.18 36.48 -44.55
C ILE A 18 38.99 37.86 -45.23
N PRO A 19 38.05 37.97 -46.20
CA PRO A 19 37.04 39.03 -46.12
C PRO A 19 35.60 38.57 -46.41
N ARG A 20 34.70 39.37 -45.83
CA ARG A 20 33.23 39.34 -45.81
C ARG A 20 32.59 39.31 -47.22
N PHE A 21 31.35 38.81 -47.31
CA PHE A 21 30.11 39.58 -47.58
C PHE A 21 29.10 38.87 -48.51
N ARG A 22 27.88 38.62 -47.98
CA ARG A 22 26.55 38.55 -48.66
C ARG A 22 26.34 37.46 -49.72
N ARG A 23 25.14 36.93 -49.98
CA ARG A 23 23.78 36.90 -49.41
C ARG A 23 23.06 35.85 -50.27
N ARG A 24 22.30 34.94 -49.64
CA ARG A 24 21.06 34.27 -50.08
C ARG A 24 21.01 33.67 -51.50
N LEU A 25 20.58 32.40 -51.61
CA LEU A 25 19.21 32.00 -52.01
C LEU A 25 19.15 30.52 -52.47
N PHE A 26 18.06 29.81 -52.12
CA PHE A 26 17.64 28.45 -52.56
C PHE A 26 18.45 27.24 -52.02
N MET A 27 17.89 26.13 -51.52
CA MET A 27 16.53 25.58 -51.41
C MET A 27 16.58 24.35 -50.47
N LEU A 28 15.49 24.10 -49.72
CA LEU A 28 15.00 22.84 -49.12
C LEU A 28 15.99 21.66 -48.86
N VAL A 29 16.13 21.22 -47.60
CA VAL A 29 15.87 19.81 -47.18
C VAL A 29 15.38 19.80 -45.72
N LYS A 30 14.31 19.04 -45.52
CA LYS A 30 13.50 18.83 -44.32
C LYS A 30 14.25 18.11 -43.21
N THR A 31 14.28 18.68 -42.00
CA THR A 31 14.13 17.89 -40.75
C THR A 31 13.72 18.84 -39.62
N LEU A 32 12.40 18.94 -39.38
CA LEU A 32 11.88 19.46 -38.12
C LEU A 32 11.89 18.29 -37.14
N ILE A 33 12.80 18.33 -36.16
CA ILE A 33 12.70 17.51 -34.96
C ILE A 33 11.60 18.16 -34.12
N ALA A 34 10.39 17.59 -34.21
CA ALA A 34 9.33 17.92 -33.26
C ALA A 34 9.67 17.21 -31.94
N ALA A 35 10.34 17.92 -31.03
CA ALA A 35 10.46 17.50 -29.64
C ALA A 35 9.09 17.70 -28.98
N GLY A 36 8.25 16.66 -29.02
CA GLY A 36 7.05 16.58 -28.22
C GLY A 36 7.43 16.41 -26.75
N VAL A 37 7.53 17.52 -26.01
CA VAL A 37 7.54 17.47 -24.55
C VAL A 37 6.12 17.09 -24.14
N ALA A 38 5.89 15.81 -23.87
CA ALA A 38 4.71 15.37 -23.15
C ALA A 38 4.80 15.93 -21.73
N LEU A 39 4.14 17.05 -21.49
CA LEU A 39 3.83 17.53 -20.15
C LEU A 39 2.89 16.50 -19.53
N ALA A 40 3.45 15.54 -18.77
CA ALA A 40 2.67 14.76 -17.83
C ALA A 40 2.15 15.75 -16.78
N THR A 41 0.92 16.22 -16.95
CA THR A 41 0.23 16.97 -15.91
C THR A 41 -0.02 16.01 -14.76
N SER A 42 0.82 16.07 -13.72
CA SER A 42 0.49 15.45 -12.45
C SER A 42 -0.75 16.16 -11.90
N GLN A 43 -1.91 15.52 -12.00
CA GLN A 43 -3.07 16.00 -11.27
C GLN A 43 -2.77 15.78 -9.80
N ALA A 44 -2.61 16.87 -9.04
CA ALA A 44 -2.51 16.78 -7.60
C ALA A 44 -3.92 16.47 -7.07
N HIS A 45 -4.19 15.20 -6.83
CA HIS A 45 -5.42 14.78 -6.16
C HIS A 45 -5.35 15.15 -4.68
N ALA A 46 -6.47 15.52 -4.07
CA ALA A 46 -6.51 15.64 -2.63
C ALA A 46 -6.29 14.25 -2.03
N LEU A 47 -5.64 14.16 -0.88
CA LEU A 47 -5.46 12.90 -0.19
C LEU A 47 -6.53 12.74 0.88
N GLN A 48 -7.10 11.54 0.96
CA GLN A 48 -7.84 11.09 2.13
C GLN A 48 -6.89 10.25 3.00
N ILE A 49 -7.02 10.42 4.32
CA ILE A 49 -6.27 9.64 5.31
C ILE A 49 -7.27 9.08 6.27
N LEU A 50 -7.29 7.76 6.42
CA LEU A 50 -8.15 7.05 7.35
C LEU A 50 -7.33 6.17 8.27
N ASP A 51 -7.74 6.13 9.53
CA ASP A 51 -7.15 5.32 10.58
C ASP A 51 -8.16 4.26 11.05
N TYR A 52 -7.67 3.06 11.37
CA TYR A 52 -8.45 1.95 11.89
C TYR A 52 -7.66 1.19 12.96
N GLY A 53 -8.03 1.40 14.22
CA GLY A 53 -7.44 0.73 15.38
C GLY A 53 -8.36 -0.33 15.99
N TRP A 54 -9.30 -0.90 15.22
CA TRP A 54 -10.24 -1.93 15.71
C TRP A 54 -11.10 -1.53 16.93
N GLU A 55 -11.22 -0.24 17.23
CA GLU A 55 -11.97 0.26 18.40
C GLU A 55 -13.48 0.05 18.31
N ASP A 56 -14.01 -0.38 17.16
CA ASP A 56 -15.42 -0.73 16.99
C ASP A 56 -15.83 -2.03 17.74
N GLY A 57 -14.86 -2.85 18.14
CA GLY A 57 -15.10 -4.11 18.84
C GLY A 57 -15.72 -5.23 18.01
N VAL A 58 -15.86 -5.06 16.70
CA VAL A 58 -16.55 -6.01 15.81
C VAL A 58 -15.67 -6.40 14.62
N GLY A 59 -15.01 -5.44 14.00
CA GLY A 59 -14.24 -5.72 12.80
C GLY A 59 -12.98 -6.53 13.06
N THR A 60 -12.51 -7.22 12.02
CA THR A 60 -11.29 -8.05 12.07
C THR A 60 -10.47 -7.87 10.80
N ILE A 61 -10.60 -8.76 9.83
CA ILE A 61 -9.93 -8.71 8.52
C ILE A 61 -10.98 -8.84 7.41
N LEU A 62 -10.66 -8.35 6.22
CA LEU A 62 -11.56 -8.43 5.06
C LEU A 62 -11.48 -9.77 4.33
N GLY A 63 -10.39 -10.51 4.53
CA GLY A 63 -10.09 -11.77 3.88
C GLY A 63 -8.70 -12.26 4.26
N SER A 64 -8.28 -13.39 3.69
CA SER A 64 -6.96 -13.97 3.98
C SER A 64 -6.44 -14.89 2.88
N PHE A 65 -5.14 -15.17 2.93
CA PHE A 65 -4.48 -16.22 2.15
C PHE A 65 -3.65 -17.13 3.06
N GLY A 66 -3.58 -18.43 2.71
CA GLY A 66 -2.82 -19.43 3.45
C GLY A 66 -3.54 -19.89 4.72
N ASN A 67 -2.78 -20.46 5.66
CA ASN A 67 -3.30 -21.05 6.88
C ASN A 67 -3.56 -20.01 7.99
N LEU A 68 -4.22 -18.89 7.63
CA LEU A 68 -4.61 -17.88 8.60
C LEU A 68 -5.84 -18.36 9.40
N ALA A 69 -5.79 -18.20 10.71
CA ALA A 69 -6.81 -18.61 11.66
C ALA A 69 -7.13 -17.51 12.68
N ASP A 70 -8.24 -17.66 13.40
CA ASP A 70 -8.61 -16.92 14.61
C ASP A 70 -8.54 -15.39 14.53
N ALA A 71 -8.91 -14.83 13.38
CA ALA A 71 -9.06 -13.38 13.22
C ALA A 71 -10.11 -12.86 14.22
N THR A 72 -9.66 -12.09 15.20
CA THR A 72 -10.49 -11.65 16.33
C THR A 72 -10.10 -10.27 16.80
N ASN A 73 -11.10 -9.51 17.26
CA ASN A 73 -10.93 -8.21 17.89
C ASN A 73 -10.79 -8.41 19.40
N VAL A 74 -9.59 -8.15 19.93
CA VAL A 74 -9.25 -8.44 21.31
C VAL A 74 -8.98 -7.16 22.09
N SER A 75 -8.97 -7.25 23.42
CA SER A 75 -8.72 -6.12 24.32
C SER A 75 -7.96 -6.56 25.56
N GLY A 76 -7.21 -5.65 26.17
CA GLY A 76 -6.41 -5.95 27.37
C GLY A 76 -5.26 -6.93 27.12
N PRO A 77 -4.60 -7.43 28.18
CA PRO A 77 -3.48 -8.36 28.03
C PRO A 77 -3.88 -9.65 27.33
N GLN A 78 -3.07 -10.12 26.39
CA GLN A 78 -3.27 -11.37 25.67
C GLN A 78 -2.05 -12.29 25.83
N SER A 79 -2.26 -13.58 25.60
CA SER A 79 -1.20 -14.58 25.50
C SER A 79 -1.35 -15.32 24.18
N GLY A 80 -0.23 -15.54 23.49
CA GLY A 80 -0.15 -16.29 22.24
C GLY A 80 1.00 -17.27 22.27
N SER A 81 1.18 -18.00 21.18
CA SER A 81 2.32 -18.88 20.94
C SER A 81 3.21 -18.33 19.83
N ASP A 82 4.51 -18.48 19.98
CA ASP A 82 5.51 -18.15 18.94
C ASP A 82 5.84 -19.35 18.03
N GLY A 83 5.17 -20.51 18.23
CA GLY A 83 5.48 -21.79 17.57
C GLY A 83 6.27 -22.78 18.44
N ASP A 84 6.84 -22.34 19.56
CA ASP A 84 7.60 -23.16 20.53
C ASP A 84 7.10 -22.96 21.97
N SER A 85 6.97 -21.69 22.37
CA SER A 85 6.63 -21.24 23.69
C SER A 85 5.41 -20.30 23.69
N SER A 86 4.94 -19.93 24.88
CA SER A 86 3.91 -18.90 25.04
C SER A 86 4.56 -17.55 25.31
N TYR A 87 4.05 -16.50 24.70
CA TYR A 87 4.45 -15.12 24.93
C TYR A 87 3.22 -14.23 25.19
N GLY A 88 3.43 -13.04 25.75
CA GLY A 88 2.35 -12.14 26.13
C GLY A 88 2.49 -10.75 25.54
N VAL A 89 1.36 -10.13 25.21
CA VAL A 89 1.25 -8.71 24.84
C VAL A 89 0.44 -7.99 25.92
N SER A 90 0.93 -6.85 26.40
CA SER A 90 0.31 -6.13 27.53
C SER A 90 -1.05 -5.51 27.19
N GLY A 91 -1.37 -5.38 25.90
CA GLY A 91 -2.60 -4.81 25.37
C GLY A 91 -2.35 -4.09 24.06
N ALA A 92 -3.37 -3.35 23.61
CA ALA A 92 -3.33 -2.54 22.40
C ALA A 92 -2.16 -1.54 22.43
N ARG A 93 -1.64 -1.19 21.25
CA ARG A 93 -0.61 -0.16 21.11
C ARG A 93 -1.23 1.21 21.40
N SER A 94 -2.43 1.46 20.88
CA SER A 94 -3.24 2.61 21.22
C SER A 94 -4.68 2.20 21.51
N GLY A 95 -5.46 3.08 22.14
CA GLY A 95 -6.84 2.76 22.48
C GLY A 95 -6.98 1.58 23.43
N SER A 96 -7.90 0.67 23.14
CA SER A 96 -8.29 -0.44 24.01
C SER A 96 -8.40 -1.77 23.28
N ARG A 97 -8.41 -1.75 21.94
CA ARG A 97 -8.66 -2.90 21.09
C ARG A 97 -7.58 -3.01 20.02
N PHE A 98 -7.38 -4.23 19.55
CA PHE A 98 -6.40 -4.54 18.52
C PHE A 98 -6.76 -5.86 17.85
N LEU A 99 -6.15 -6.10 16.70
CA LEU A 99 -6.37 -7.31 15.92
C LEU A 99 -5.47 -8.44 16.42
N HIS A 100 -6.07 -9.61 16.61
CA HIS A 100 -5.41 -10.89 16.72
C HIS A 100 -5.65 -11.72 15.45
N VAL A 101 -4.60 -12.34 14.94
CA VAL A 101 -4.67 -13.41 13.93
C VAL A 101 -3.63 -14.47 14.27
N ALA A 102 -3.83 -15.69 13.81
CA ALA A 102 -2.86 -16.77 13.95
C ALA A 102 -2.53 -17.42 12.61
N GLU A 103 -1.39 -18.09 12.54
CA GLU A 103 -1.12 -19.13 11.56
C GLU A 103 -1.33 -20.49 12.24
N ALA A 104 -2.22 -21.32 11.68
CA ALA A 104 -2.41 -22.70 12.14
C ALA A 104 -3.10 -23.58 11.07
N PRO A 105 -2.54 -24.75 10.71
CA PRO A 105 -1.19 -25.21 11.04
C PRO A 105 -0.13 -24.39 10.32
N LEU A 106 1.11 -24.38 10.81
CA LEU A 106 2.23 -23.68 10.16
C LEU A 106 2.47 -24.17 8.72
N SER A 107 2.33 -23.28 7.74
CA SER A 107 2.57 -23.53 6.33
C SER A 107 2.74 -22.23 5.53
N GLY A 108 4.00 -21.86 5.28
CA GLY A 108 4.36 -20.84 4.30
C GLY A 108 4.42 -19.43 4.89
N THR A 109 3.59 -18.52 4.38
CA THR A 109 3.55 -17.12 4.82
C THR A 109 2.13 -16.60 4.62
N PRO A 110 1.20 -16.91 5.55
CA PRO A 110 -0.17 -16.45 5.45
C PRO A 110 -0.27 -14.93 5.44
N GLN A 111 -1.41 -14.43 4.98
CA GLN A 111 -1.64 -13.01 4.74
C GLN A 111 -3.01 -12.62 5.31
N ALA A 112 -3.03 -11.60 6.15
CA ALA A 112 -4.25 -10.96 6.64
C ALA A 112 -4.57 -9.76 5.75
N TYR A 113 -5.77 -9.70 5.16
CA TYR A 113 -6.18 -8.56 4.33
C TYR A 113 -6.78 -7.47 5.23
N LEU A 114 -6.01 -6.42 5.48
CA LEU A 114 -6.32 -5.39 6.47
C LEU A 114 -7.18 -4.26 5.90
N ALA A 115 -6.93 -3.90 4.64
CA ALA A 115 -7.70 -2.89 3.92
C ALA A 115 -7.78 -3.21 2.44
N PHE A 116 -8.81 -2.69 1.79
CA PHE A 116 -8.96 -2.77 0.34
C PHE A 116 -9.19 -1.38 -0.24
N VAL A 117 -8.29 -0.98 -1.14
CA VAL A 117 -8.35 0.33 -1.80
C VAL A 117 -8.76 0.12 -3.26
N THR A 118 -9.88 0.70 -3.67
CA THR A 118 -10.47 0.52 -5.02
C THR A 118 -10.70 1.86 -5.73
N GLY A 119 -10.97 1.80 -7.04
CA GLY A 119 -11.12 2.99 -7.87
C GLY A 119 -9.78 3.68 -8.17
N LEU A 120 -8.68 2.93 -8.09
CA LEU A 120 -7.33 3.44 -8.33
C LEU A 120 -7.06 3.66 -9.81
N GLN A 121 -6.27 4.69 -10.10
CA GLN A 121 -5.85 5.11 -11.43
C GLN A 121 -4.32 5.02 -11.55
N ALA A 122 -3.84 4.84 -12.78
CA ALA A 122 -2.41 4.76 -13.05
C ALA A 122 -1.68 6.00 -12.51
N GLY A 123 -0.67 5.79 -11.67
CA GLY A 123 0.12 6.85 -11.03
C GLY A 123 -0.37 7.26 -9.64
N ASP A 124 -1.52 6.75 -9.17
CA ASP A 124 -1.98 7.01 -7.81
C ASP A 124 -0.97 6.50 -6.77
N LEU A 125 -0.79 7.27 -5.69
CA LEU A 125 0.05 6.87 -4.57
C LEU A 125 -0.84 6.41 -3.41
N VAL A 126 -0.66 5.16 -3.00
CA VAL A 126 -1.28 4.61 -1.79
C VAL A 126 -0.18 4.37 -0.77
N SER A 127 -0.29 4.99 0.39
CA SER A 127 0.58 4.72 1.54
C SER A 127 -0.20 4.00 2.62
N ALA A 128 0.39 2.99 3.22
CA ALA A 128 -0.17 2.31 4.38
C ALA A 128 0.87 2.16 5.48
N SER A 129 0.43 2.18 6.73
CA SER A 129 1.19 1.69 7.87
C SER A 129 0.32 0.95 8.87
N PHE A 130 0.92 0.06 9.65
CA PHE A 130 0.31 -0.54 10.83
C PHE A 130 1.39 -0.84 11.86
N TRP A 131 0.99 -0.99 13.11
CA TRP A 131 1.86 -1.45 14.20
C TRP A 131 1.71 -2.95 14.37
N GLY A 132 2.83 -3.67 14.37
CA GLY A 132 2.88 -5.10 14.68
C GLY A 132 3.56 -5.32 16.01
N TYR A 133 3.03 -6.24 16.83
CA TYR A 133 3.70 -6.68 18.04
C TYR A 133 4.61 -7.86 17.77
N ASP A 134 5.84 -7.77 18.25
CA ASP A 134 6.87 -8.79 18.13
C ASP A 134 7.89 -8.60 19.27
N SER A 135 8.26 -9.66 19.97
CA SER A 135 9.30 -9.65 21.02
C SER A 135 10.53 -10.50 20.67
N SER A 136 10.63 -10.94 19.42
CA SER A 136 11.57 -11.92 18.89
C SER A 136 12.63 -11.27 17.99
N ALA A 137 13.44 -10.38 18.56
CA ALA A 137 14.39 -9.56 17.80
C ALA A 137 15.31 -10.39 16.89
N GLY A 138 15.25 -10.09 15.59
CA GLY A 138 16.08 -10.74 14.56
C GLY A 138 15.67 -12.17 14.21
N THR A 139 14.51 -12.63 14.68
CA THR A 139 13.96 -13.96 14.40
C THR A 139 12.44 -13.89 14.27
N ASN A 140 11.76 -15.03 14.19
CA ASN A 140 10.30 -15.10 14.12
C ASN A 140 9.68 -15.37 15.51
N PRO A 141 8.37 -15.18 15.73
CA PRO A 141 7.38 -14.57 14.83
C PRO A 141 7.75 -13.15 14.41
N SER A 142 7.48 -12.79 13.16
CA SER A 142 7.60 -11.41 12.69
C SER A 142 6.53 -11.06 11.66
N LEU A 143 6.28 -9.77 11.48
CA LEU A 143 5.31 -9.25 10.52
C LEU A 143 5.99 -8.46 9.41
N ARG A 144 5.34 -8.38 8.25
CA ARG A 144 5.73 -7.47 7.17
C ARG A 144 4.51 -6.86 6.49
N ILE A 145 4.63 -5.59 6.09
CA ILE A 145 3.61 -4.94 5.27
C ILE A 145 3.80 -5.31 3.80
N TRP A 146 2.71 -5.69 3.14
CA TRP A 146 2.68 -6.12 1.75
C TRP A 146 1.40 -5.66 1.05
N GLY A 147 1.33 -5.88 -0.25
CA GLY A 147 0.10 -5.74 -0.99
C GLY A 147 0.11 -6.51 -2.30
N HIS A 148 -1.10 -6.74 -2.81
CA HIS A 148 -1.34 -7.31 -4.13
C HIS A 148 -2.44 -6.54 -4.86
N TYR A 149 -2.34 -6.54 -6.19
CA TYR A 149 -3.40 -6.01 -7.03
C TYR A 149 -4.52 -7.04 -7.14
N ALA A 150 -5.75 -6.57 -7.02
CA ALA A 150 -6.98 -7.35 -7.07
C ALA A 150 -7.98 -6.66 -8.01
N ASP A 151 -8.97 -7.41 -8.48
CA ASP A 151 -10.20 -6.89 -9.09
C ASP A 151 -10.99 -6.11 -8.03
N ALA A 152 -11.42 -4.87 -8.32
CA ALA A 152 -12.15 -4.04 -7.35
C ALA A 152 -13.46 -4.67 -6.86
N ALA A 153 -14.03 -5.63 -7.57
CA ALA A 153 -15.25 -6.33 -7.17
C ALA A 153 -14.97 -7.56 -6.28
N ASP A 154 -13.73 -8.05 -6.18
CA ASP A 154 -13.39 -9.25 -5.43
C ASP A 154 -12.04 -9.11 -4.71
N ILE A 155 -12.10 -8.88 -3.40
CA ILE A 155 -10.92 -8.78 -2.54
C ILE A 155 -10.08 -10.07 -2.50
N ASN A 156 -10.67 -11.23 -2.81
CA ASN A 156 -9.94 -12.50 -2.80
C ASN A 156 -9.24 -12.77 -4.14
N SER A 157 -9.45 -11.92 -5.14
CA SER A 157 -8.79 -12.07 -6.42
C SER A 157 -7.32 -11.66 -6.34
N TYR A 158 -6.45 -12.46 -6.95
CA TYR A 158 -5.03 -12.19 -7.03
C TYR A 158 -4.62 -11.97 -8.48
N VAL A 159 -4.32 -10.72 -8.85
CA VAL A 159 -3.80 -10.39 -10.18
C VAL A 159 -2.29 -10.58 -10.20
N LYS A 160 -1.59 -9.90 -9.29
CA LYS A 160 -0.14 -10.02 -9.08
C LYS A 160 0.28 -9.32 -7.78
N SER A 161 1.47 -9.64 -7.30
CA SER A 161 2.09 -8.96 -6.17
C SER A 161 2.36 -7.48 -6.49
N ALA A 162 1.96 -6.58 -5.60
CA ALA A 162 2.39 -5.18 -5.61
C ALA A 162 3.69 -4.98 -4.80
N GLY A 163 4.10 -5.99 -4.03
CA GLY A 163 5.31 -5.92 -3.21
C GLY A 163 5.02 -5.27 -1.86
N GLY A 164 6.07 -4.90 -1.15
CA GLY A 164 5.96 -4.25 0.15
C GLY A 164 7.33 -3.88 0.69
N SER A 165 7.39 -3.57 1.97
CA SER A 165 8.66 -3.25 2.63
C SER A 165 9.53 -4.50 2.78
N ASN A 166 10.85 -4.30 2.86
CA ASN A 166 11.81 -5.33 3.27
C ASN A 166 12.06 -5.36 4.79
N THR A 167 11.45 -4.41 5.52
CA THR A 167 11.55 -4.30 6.96
C THR A 167 10.54 -5.21 7.64
N TYR A 168 10.99 -5.95 8.64
CA TYR A 168 10.15 -6.74 9.53
C TYR A 168 9.92 -5.97 10.82
N THR A 169 8.95 -6.42 11.63
CA THR A 169 8.92 -6.01 13.05
C THR A 169 10.29 -6.28 13.69
N ASP A 170 10.70 -5.39 14.60
CA ASP A 170 12.08 -5.38 15.10
C ASP A 170 12.28 -6.19 16.40
N GLY A 171 11.22 -6.79 16.93
CA GLY A 171 11.25 -7.54 18.18
C GLY A 171 11.30 -6.68 19.45
N SER A 172 11.05 -5.36 19.37
CA SER A 172 11.06 -4.44 20.53
C SER A 172 9.69 -4.32 21.24
N GLY A 173 8.72 -5.13 20.84
CA GLY A 173 7.31 -5.00 21.19
C GLY A 173 6.53 -4.46 20.00
N TRP A 174 5.83 -3.35 20.19
CA TRP A 174 5.12 -2.68 19.11
C TRP A 174 6.09 -1.89 18.22
N SER A 175 6.16 -2.22 16.93
CA SER A 175 6.93 -1.48 15.92
C SER A 175 6.10 -1.21 14.67
N GLU A 176 6.32 -0.05 14.04
CA GLU A 176 5.57 0.37 12.85
C GLU A 176 6.16 -0.19 11.57
N LEU A 177 5.31 -0.74 10.72
CA LEU A 177 5.61 -1.13 9.35
C LEU A 177 4.89 -0.21 8.39
N SER A 178 5.56 0.26 7.35
CA SER A 178 4.96 1.15 6.36
C SER A 178 5.48 0.88 4.95
N ASN A 179 4.66 1.21 3.96
CA ASN A 179 5.05 1.21 2.56
C ASN A 179 4.20 2.18 1.73
N THR A 180 4.73 2.64 0.60
CA THR A 180 3.99 3.39 -0.42
C THR A 180 4.06 2.66 -1.74
N TRP A 181 2.90 2.39 -2.34
CA TRP A 181 2.77 1.83 -3.67
C TRP A 181 2.38 2.93 -4.65
N THR A 182 3.04 2.95 -5.80
CA THR A 182 2.50 3.63 -6.97
C THR A 182 1.62 2.63 -7.73
N PHE A 183 0.35 2.95 -7.89
CA PHE A 183 -0.57 2.14 -8.68
C PHE A 183 -0.13 2.18 -10.14
N ASP A 184 0.12 1.02 -10.73
CA ASP A 184 0.73 0.94 -12.06
C ASP A 184 -0.28 1.06 -13.20
N GLY A 185 -1.58 1.11 -12.89
CA GLY A 185 -2.64 1.16 -13.90
C GLY A 185 -2.81 -0.16 -14.65
N GLY A 186 -2.50 -1.29 -14.01
CA GLY A 186 -2.72 -2.63 -14.55
C GLY A 186 -4.19 -2.93 -14.89
N ALA A 187 -4.48 -4.20 -15.19
CA ALA A 187 -5.80 -4.64 -15.66
C ALA A 187 -6.95 -4.50 -14.64
N THR A 188 -6.67 -4.02 -13.44
CA THR A 188 -7.65 -3.82 -12.36
C THR A 188 -7.44 -2.46 -11.70
N ASP A 189 -8.32 -2.10 -10.78
CA ASP A 189 -8.41 -0.82 -10.07
C ASP A 189 -8.42 -1.01 -8.53
N GLY A 190 -7.95 -2.18 -8.05
CA GLY A 190 -7.90 -2.56 -6.64
C GLY A 190 -6.49 -2.87 -6.12
N LEU A 191 -6.19 -2.46 -4.88
CA LEU A 191 -5.00 -2.79 -4.11
C LEU A 191 -5.41 -3.29 -2.72
N VAL A 192 -5.04 -4.53 -2.40
CA VAL A 192 -5.22 -5.10 -1.06
C VAL A 192 -3.97 -4.81 -0.24
N ILE A 193 -4.18 -4.32 0.99
CA ILE A 193 -3.13 -4.07 1.97
C ILE A 193 -3.08 -5.25 2.94
N GLU A 194 -1.89 -5.81 3.12
CA GLU A 194 -1.68 -7.06 3.84
C GLU A 194 -0.73 -6.90 5.02
N ALA A 195 -1.02 -7.64 6.09
CA ALA A 195 0.02 -8.12 7.00
C ALA A 195 0.43 -9.54 6.60
N ARG A 196 1.71 -9.73 6.27
CA ARG A 196 2.31 -11.04 6.05
C ARG A 196 2.86 -11.59 7.35
N LEU A 197 2.48 -12.83 7.65
CA LEU A 197 2.79 -13.53 8.88
C LEU A 197 4.01 -14.45 8.67
N TYR A 198 5.07 -14.27 9.46
CA TYR A 198 6.26 -15.12 9.42
C TYR A 198 6.42 -15.85 10.75
N SER A 199 6.13 -17.15 10.75
CA SER A 199 6.19 -18.00 11.95
C SER A 199 7.56 -18.66 12.14
N MET A 200 7.87 -19.08 13.38
CA MET A 200 8.94 -20.04 13.60
C MET A 200 8.47 -21.44 13.20
N THR A 201 9.27 -22.20 12.47
CA THR A 201 8.94 -23.58 12.05
C THR A 201 9.55 -24.64 12.97
N VAL A 202 10.14 -24.23 14.08
CA VAL A 202 10.81 -25.09 15.07
C VAL A 202 10.08 -24.94 16.40
N GLY A 203 9.66 -26.05 17.03
CA GLY A 203 9.02 -26.00 18.36
C GLY A 203 7.94 -27.05 18.64
N GLY A 204 7.42 -27.72 17.61
CA GLY A 204 6.47 -28.83 17.78
C GLY A 204 5.03 -28.40 18.09
N ASN A 205 4.76 -27.10 18.29
CA ASN A 205 3.43 -26.52 18.15
C ASN A 205 3.20 -26.10 16.69
N ASP A 206 2.00 -26.31 16.15
CA ASP A 206 1.64 -25.95 14.79
C ASP A 206 0.95 -24.58 14.71
N ARG A 207 1.10 -23.74 15.74
CA ARG A 207 0.45 -22.43 15.85
C ARG A 207 1.43 -21.31 16.15
N THR A 208 1.24 -20.18 15.49
CA THR A 208 1.86 -18.89 15.85
C THR A 208 0.84 -17.77 15.83
N ASP A 209 0.76 -17.00 16.91
CA ASP A 209 -0.16 -15.87 17.06
C ASP A 209 0.53 -14.55 16.71
N PHE A 210 -0.24 -13.59 16.20
CA PHE A 210 0.22 -12.27 15.77
C PHE A 210 -0.76 -11.18 16.20
N TRP A 211 -0.23 -9.98 16.47
CA TRP A 211 -1.02 -8.84 16.94
C TRP A 211 -0.72 -7.61 16.09
N ILE A 212 -1.79 -6.93 15.67
CA ILE A 212 -1.73 -5.79 14.75
C ILE A 212 -2.63 -4.67 15.29
N ASP A 213 -2.18 -3.43 15.18
CA ASP A 213 -2.91 -2.26 15.65
C ASP A 213 -2.61 -1.02 14.79
N ASP A 214 -3.41 0.04 14.95
CA ASP A 214 -3.24 1.37 14.37
C ASP A 214 -2.93 1.34 12.86
N LEU A 215 -3.83 0.72 12.08
CA LEU A 215 -3.76 0.73 10.63
C LEU A 215 -4.07 2.15 10.13
N ARG A 216 -3.22 2.67 9.24
CA ARG A 216 -3.40 3.97 8.61
C ARG A 216 -3.23 3.87 7.11
N ILE A 217 -4.20 4.36 6.36
CA ILE A 217 -4.17 4.39 4.89
C ILE A 217 -4.26 5.83 4.41
N SER A 218 -3.40 6.20 3.45
CA SER A 218 -3.49 7.42 2.66
C SER A 218 -3.65 7.06 1.19
N ALA A 219 -4.66 7.59 0.53
CA ALA A 219 -4.91 7.40 -0.90
C ALA A 219 -5.51 8.68 -1.50
N PRO A 220 -5.59 8.81 -2.84
CA PRO A 220 -6.34 9.87 -3.48
C PRO A 220 -7.80 9.89 -3.03
N ASP A 221 -8.41 11.07 -2.97
CA ASP A 221 -9.78 11.30 -2.54
C ASP A 221 -10.85 10.68 -3.46
N HIS A 222 -10.48 10.36 -4.71
CA HIS A 222 -11.34 9.62 -5.63
C HIS A 222 -11.34 8.10 -5.39
N ALA A 223 -10.35 7.57 -4.67
CA ALA A 223 -10.31 6.15 -4.33
C ALA A 223 -11.30 5.83 -3.20
N THR A 224 -11.68 4.56 -3.06
CA THR A 224 -12.45 4.09 -1.91
C THR A 224 -11.57 3.23 -1.04
N ILE A 225 -11.51 3.54 0.26
CA ILE A 225 -10.79 2.73 1.26
C ILE A 225 -11.82 1.96 2.08
N GLN A 226 -11.68 0.64 2.11
CA GLN A 226 -12.52 -0.25 2.91
C GLN A 226 -11.70 -0.89 4.03
N PHE A 227 -12.28 -0.93 5.23
CA PHE A 227 -11.82 -1.73 6.37
C PHE A 227 -12.89 -2.74 6.76
N ALA A 228 -12.54 -3.71 7.59
CA ALA A 228 -13.48 -4.68 8.15
C ALA A 228 -14.40 -4.09 9.24
N ALA A 229 -14.68 -2.79 9.20
CA ALA A 229 -15.44 -2.11 10.24
C ALA A 229 -16.92 -2.52 10.25
N ALA A 230 -17.57 -2.37 11.40
CA ALA A 230 -19.01 -2.59 11.52
C ALA A 230 -19.77 -1.71 10.50
N VAL A 231 -20.42 -2.34 9.52
CA VAL A 231 -21.33 -1.64 8.61
C VAL A 231 -22.53 -1.18 9.43
N PRO A 232 -22.88 0.13 9.47
CA PRO A 232 -24.09 0.57 10.14
C PRO A 232 -25.30 -0.15 9.55
N GLU A 233 -25.95 -0.99 10.35
CA GLU A 233 -27.11 -1.78 9.93
C GLU A 233 -28.20 -0.87 9.32
N PRO A 234 -28.96 -1.33 8.31
CA PRO A 234 -30.00 -0.56 7.61
C PRO A 234 -31.01 0.12 8.52
N GLU A 235 -31.25 -0.44 9.70
CA GLU A 235 -32.16 0.09 10.71
C GLU A 235 -31.75 1.45 11.28
N SER A 236 -30.46 1.80 11.29
CA SER A 236 -30.03 3.17 11.63
C SER A 236 -30.50 4.19 10.57
N TYR A 237 -30.48 3.81 9.29
CA TYR A 237 -31.03 4.64 8.22
C TYR A 237 -32.56 4.68 8.28
N ALA A 238 -33.21 3.56 8.62
CA ALA A 238 -34.65 3.51 8.79
C ALA A 238 -35.12 4.39 9.95
N LEU A 239 -34.38 4.45 11.06
CA LEU A 239 -34.69 5.32 12.21
C LEU A 239 -34.43 6.81 11.89
N MET A 240 -33.39 7.14 11.13
CA MET A 240 -33.18 8.49 10.61
C MET A 240 -34.34 8.93 9.70
N LEU A 241 -34.73 8.07 8.75
CA LEU A 241 -35.86 8.33 7.84
C LEU A 241 -37.20 8.40 8.59
N ALA A 242 -37.42 7.54 9.58
CA ALA A 242 -38.60 7.58 10.43
C ALA A 242 -38.64 8.88 11.28
N GLY A 243 -37.49 9.31 11.81
CA GLY A 243 -37.35 10.57 12.54
C GLY A 243 -37.66 11.79 11.67
N LEU A 244 -37.11 11.85 10.46
CA LEU A 244 -37.41 12.91 9.48
C LEU A 244 -38.87 12.90 9.05
N GLY A 245 -39.45 11.72 8.79
CA GLY A 245 -40.86 11.56 8.47
C GLY A 245 -41.77 12.07 9.59
N MET A 246 -41.44 11.78 10.85
CA MET A 246 -42.20 12.23 12.02
C MET A 246 -42.13 13.76 12.19
N MET A 247 -40.96 14.37 11.97
CA MET A 247 -40.80 15.83 12.02
C MET A 247 -41.57 16.53 10.89
N GLY A 248 -41.62 15.95 9.69
CA GLY A 248 -42.45 16.43 8.59
C GLY A 248 -43.96 16.42 8.93
N VAL A 249 -44.44 15.37 9.60
CA VAL A 249 -45.84 15.28 10.08
C VAL A 249 -46.14 16.34 11.13
N ILE A 250 -45.24 16.57 12.09
CA ILE A 250 -45.39 17.58 13.14
C ILE A 250 -45.40 18.99 12.55
N ALA A 251 -44.48 19.30 11.63
CA ALA A 251 -44.43 20.59 10.94
C ALA A 251 -45.71 20.87 10.13
N ARG A 252 -46.21 19.86 9.40
CA ARG A 252 -47.47 19.96 8.62
C ARG A 252 -48.72 20.18 9.48
N ARG A 253 -48.73 19.65 10.71
CA ARG A 253 -49.84 19.89 11.66
C ARG A 253 -49.84 21.31 12.19
N ARG A 254 -48.67 21.95 12.31
CA ARG A 254 -48.53 23.33 12.80
C ARG A 254 -48.87 24.39 11.76
N SER A 255 -48.65 24.11 10.46
CA SER A 255 -48.98 25.06 9.39
C SER A 255 -50.47 25.11 9.01
N ARG A 256 -51.29 24.21 9.58
CA ARG A 256 -52.75 24.14 9.37
C ARG A 256 -53.57 24.71 10.53
N ARG A 257 -52.91 25.35 11.50
CA ARG A 257 -53.53 26.19 12.53
C ARG A 257 -53.19 27.64 12.22
#